data_AF-A0A0B0DAT7-F1
#
_entry.id   AF-A0A0B0DAT7-F1
#
_cell.length_a   1.000
_cell.length_b   1.000
_cell.length_c   1.000
_cell.angle_alpha   90.00
_cell.angle_beta   90.00
_cell.angle_gamma   90.00
#
_symmetry.space_group_name_H-M   'P 1'
#
loop_
_entity.id
_entity.type
_entity.pdbx_description
1 polymer ?
#
loop_
_entity_poly.entity_id
_entity_poly.type
_entity_poly.pdbx_seq_one_letter_code
_entity_poly.pdbx_strand_id
1 'polypeptide(L)'
;MILFFLAIATGYMSNSGAIRDDLYSLFLNTSLFLTAPVILIHFLYNYFRELDIYWFSKKIPYFLYGFAITVSVLESYFLSTQNYPAFFDPVPPWLLLGLYIVLFFIIYRGLYIFKKAPQGAIFKYVSVGMTVAFFPYIWLYLIPALVIGEKIITLEVGAVFLIALPITFMYLVTRERLIDIDFVMSRVRYSVFLSIAPSIFLTVVFAWFVSSQLPMITYVQVYLLVHLFLIAFLSIKEVLDSRLQRFLFSARYSYQESMHRMSKDMKDQSNAVDLMKVMRSEINNVLSVRDMYIFSKHNKRNLYCVYDQVPDDILMEIEEQLTDHSYDIGSIIETDKGFGVIVGFSLQKLTMLWCEGKKDYTKLNRDEKTYLQTISHNANIAIENMNLIEDLVKELRRLKNNQTQKYPTWLSRLLFTIAENQRKQLSIDLHDTVLQEQLYLYRRMDDLIGQRNDLPPTLHAELVMYKESLLDSIHLIRETCNELRPAFIEELGLVQSLKNLIHQYQLRSNFTVYFSDERFEAEMDQEHILAIFRIVQELLTNAMKHSDAKIVKLSLSEDDDQVVLLYSDNGKGMDFSFQRDLFSHIGLSGIEQRVNGLNGSMKIETAPGEGFKAIISFPIAVKKEVQV
;
A
#
# COMPACT_ATOMS: atom_id res chain seq x y z
N MET A 1 -4.81 -39.66 8.36
CA MET A 1 -6.10 -39.08 8.78
C MET A 1 -7.25 -40.08 8.74
N ILE A 2 -7.50 -40.79 7.63
CA ILE A 2 -8.56 -41.82 7.55
C ILE A 2 -8.44 -42.87 8.67
N LEU A 3 -7.24 -43.42 8.88
CA LEU A 3 -6.98 -44.40 9.96
C LEU A 3 -7.31 -43.88 11.36
N PHE A 4 -7.15 -42.58 11.61
CA PHE A 4 -7.49 -41.96 12.89
C PHE A 4 -9.01 -41.92 13.10
N PHE A 5 -9.77 -41.47 12.10
CA PHE A 5 -11.24 -41.48 12.19
C PHE A 5 -11.80 -42.88 12.25
N LEU A 6 -11.21 -43.83 11.52
CA LEU A 6 -11.59 -45.23 11.59
C LEU A 6 -11.38 -45.76 13.02
N ALA A 7 -10.20 -45.57 13.60
CA ALA A 7 -9.88 -46.04 14.94
C ALA A 7 -10.81 -45.44 16.00
N ILE A 8 -11.07 -44.13 15.90
CA ILE A 8 -12.01 -43.45 16.77
C ILE A 8 -13.44 -44.00 16.58
N ALA A 9 -13.95 -44.04 15.35
CA ALA A 9 -15.31 -44.50 15.07
C ALA A 9 -15.55 -45.93 15.58
N THR A 10 -14.58 -46.83 15.35
CA THR A 10 -14.65 -48.21 15.86
C THR A 10 -14.57 -48.26 17.39
N GLY A 11 -13.79 -47.37 18.03
CA GLY A 11 -13.74 -47.26 19.49
C GLY A 11 -15.06 -46.76 20.08
N TYR A 12 -15.72 -45.81 19.42
CA TYR A 12 -17.05 -45.36 19.80
C TYR A 12 -18.10 -46.46 19.66
N MET A 13 -18.06 -47.24 18.58
CA MET A 13 -19.00 -48.36 18.38
C MET A 13 -18.83 -49.44 19.46
N SER A 14 -17.58 -49.73 19.86
CA SER A 14 -17.30 -50.74 20.90
C SER A 14 -17.69 -50.28 22.31
N ASN A 15 -17.90 -48.98 22.54
CA ASN A 15 -18.31 -48.45 23.84
C ASN A 15 -19.62 -49.08 24.34
N SER A 16 -20.56 -49.37 23.44
CA SER A 16 -21.84 -50.00 23.79
C SER A 16 -21.70 -51.41 24.37
N GLY A 17 -20.72 -52.18 23.89
CA GLY A 17 -20.37 -53.49 24.44
C GLY A 17 -19.48 -53.39 25.68
N ALA A 18 -18.59 -52.40 25.73
CA ALA A 18 -17.74 -52.13 26.90
C ALA A 18 -18.56 -51.78 28.15
N ILE A 19 -19.65 -51.01 28.00
CA ILE A 19 -20.60 -50.71 29.10
C ILE A 19 -21.30 -51.98 29.62
N ARG A 20 -21.38 -53.04 28.80
CA ARG A 20 -21.97 -54.33 29.18
C ARG A 20 -20.94 -55.34 29.69
N ASP A 21 -19.72 -54.89 29.98
CA ASP A 21 -18.57 -55.70 30.41
C ASP A 21 -18.22 -56.85 29.44
N ASP A 22 -18.51 -56.68 28.15
CA ASP A 22 -18.01 -57.60 27.13
C ASP A 22 -16.49 -57.42 26.97
N LEU A 23 -15.73 -58.45 27.35
CA LEU A 23 -14.27 -58.46 27.38
C LEU A 23 -13.66 -58.05 26.03
N TYR A 24 -14.26 -58.47 24.91
CA TYR A 24 -13.78 -58.10 23.58
C TYR A 24 -14.00 -56.62 23.28
N SER A 25 -15.19 -56.12 23.62
CA SER A 25 -15.55 -54.72 23.40
C SER A 25 -14.74 -53.77 24.29
N LEU A 26 -14.44 -54.16 25.53
CA LEU A 26 -13.60 -53.40 26.46
C LEU A 26 -12.15 -53.29 25.96
N PHE A 27 -11.54 -54.43 25.63
CA PHE A 27 -10.19 -54.46 25.04
C PHE A 27 -10.09 -53.60 23.77
N LEU A 28 -11.07 -53.77 22.87
CA LEU A 28 -11.10 -53.05 21.60
C LEU A 28 -11.26 -51.54 21.82
N ASN A 29 -12.12 -51.13 22.77
CA ASN A 29 -12.31 -49.74 23.13
C ASN A 29 -10.99 -49.11 23.61
N THR A 30 -10.36 -49.67 24.65
CA THR A 30 -9.16 -49.09 25.24
C THR A 30 -7.99 -49.06 24.25
N SER A 31 -7.77 -50.15 23.52
CA SER A 31 -6.69 -50.25 22.51
C SER A 31 -6.85 -49.20 21.40
N LEU A 32 -8.07 -48.97 20.92
CA LEU A 32 -8.33 -48.00 19.87
C LEU A 32 -8.20 -46.55 20.36
N PHE A 33 -8.67 -46.25 21.56
CA PHE A 33 -8.50 -44.91 22.14
C PHE A 33 -7.03 -44.60 22.46
N LEU A 34 -6.24 -45.58 22.93
CA LEU A 34 -4.81 -45.41 23.15
C LEU A 34 -4.02 -45.21 21.85
N THR A 35 -4.39 -45.91 20.79
CA THR A 35 -3.68 -45.80 19.50
C THR A 35 -4.09 -44.56 18.70
N ALA A 36 -5.29 -44.00 18.90
CA ALA A 36 -5.78 -42.85 18.13
C ALA A 36 -4.88 -41.59 18.21
N PRO A 37 -4.48 -41.07 19.39
CA PRO A 37 -3.56 -39.93 19.47
C PRO A 37 -2.21 -40.21 18.79
N VAL A 38 -1.72 -41.45 18.86
CA VAL A 38 -0.46 -41.84 18.22
C VAL A 38 -0.57 -41.81 16.70
N ILE A 39 -1.68 -42.33 16.15
CA ILE A 39 -1.99 -42.24 14.70
C ILE A 39 -2.08 -40.78 14.26
N LEU A 40 -2.65 -39.90 15.10
CA LEU A 40 -2.75 -38.48 14.80
C LEU A 40 -1.37 -37.79 14.81
N ILE A 41 -0.51 -38.07 15.79
CA ILE A 41 0.88 -37.58 15.82
C ILE A 41 1.65 -38.05 14.58
N HIS A 42 1.48 -39.32 14.19
CA HIS A 42 2.12 -39.85 12.99
C HIS A 42 1.59 -39.18 11.71
N PHE A 43 0.29 -38.89 11.64
CA PHE A 43 -0.28 -38.11 10.55
C PHE A 43 0.31 -36.70 10.48
N LEU A 44 0.42 -35.99 11.61
CA LEU A 44 1.05 -34.67 11.66
C LEU A 44 2.49 -34.70 11.17
N TYR A 45 3.26 -35.73 11.52
CA TYR A 45 4.63 -35.90 11.03
C TYR A 45 4.68 -35.96 9.49
N ASN A 46 3.82 -36.78 8.89
CA ASN A 46 3.81 -36.94 7.44
C ASN A 46 3.24 -35.71 6.72
N TYR A 47 2.16 -35.12 7.24
CA TYR A 47 1.53 -33.92 6.66
C TYR A 47 2.51 -32.75 6.53
N PHE A 48 3.23 -32.43 7.59
CA PHE A 48 4.19 -31.33 7.53
C PHE A 48 5.48 -31.68 6.78
N ARG A 49 5.84 -32.96 6.70
CA ARG A 49 6.96 -33.41 5.85
C ARG A 49 6.63 -33.22 4.35
N GLU A 50 5.39 -33.44 3.93
CA GLU A 50 4.96 -33.13 2.55
C GLU A 50 5.03 -31.62 2.25
N LEU A 51 5.01 -30.77 3.27
CA LEU A 51 5.17 -29.32 3.18
C LEU A 51 6.64 -28.86 3.39
N ASP A 52 7.60 -29.79 3.43
CA ASP A 52 9.02 -29.55 3.71
C ASP A 52 9.32 -28.86 5.05
N ILE A 53 8.48 -29.11 6.08
CA ILE A 53 8.62 -28.56 7.43
C ILE A 53 9.05 -29.66 8.41
N TYR A 54 10.19 -29.47 9.07
CA TYR A 54 10.79 -30.44 9.99
C TYR A 54 11.03 -29.82 11.38
N TRP A 55 10.37 -30.35 12.44
CA TRP A 55 10.54 -29.84 13.82
C TRP A 55 10.45 -30.89 14.94
N PHE A 56 10.04 -32.12 14.61
CA PHE A 56 10.09 -33.25 15.55
C PHE A 56 10.52 -34.54 14.83
N SER A 57 11.11 -35.46 15.59
CA SER A 57 11.75 -36.65 15.03
C SER A 57 10.76 -37.73 14.63
N LYS A 58 11.06 -38.41 13.51
CA LYS A 58 10.35 -39.61 13.04
C LYS A 58 10.26 -40.70 14.12
N LYS A 59 11.23 -40.78 15.04
CA LYS A 59 11.30 -41.81 16.10
C LYS A 59 10.17 -41.68 17.13
N ILE A 60 9.62 -40.47 17.32
CA ILE A 60 8.61 -40.20 18.35
C ILE A 60 7.33 -41.03 18.16
N PRO A 61 6.64 -40.98 17.00
CA PRO A 61 5.43 -41.80 16.81
C PRO A 61 5.68 -43.30 16.96
N TYR A 62 6.81 -43.84 16.47
CA TYR A 62 7.13 -45.27 16.63
C TYR A 62 7.34 -45.67 18.09
N PHE A 63 8.00 -44.82 18.88
CA PHE A 63 8.16 -45.05 20.32
C PHE A 63 6.80 -45.06 21.04
N LEU A 64 5.91 -44.11 20.71
CA LEU A 64 4.57 -44.04 21.28
C LEU A 64 3.69 -45.23 20.88
N TYR A 65 3.82 -45.75 19.66
CA TYR A 65 3.15 -46.99 19.26
C TYR A 65 3.62 -48.18 20.11
N GLY A 66 4.92 -48.30 20.35
CA GLY A 66 5.46 -49.34 21.24
C GLY A 66 4.79 -49.30 22.61
N PHE A 67 4.69 -48.12 23.23
CA PHE A 67 4.07 -47.96 24.54
C PHE A 67 2.56 -48.29 24.53
N ALA A 68 1.81 -47.78 23.55
CA ALA A 68 0.38 -48.06 23.42
C ALA A 68 0.10 -49.56 23.18
N ILE A 69 0.91 -50.22 22.36
CA ILE A 69 0.80 -51.67 22.10
C ILE A 69 1.14 -52.46 23.36
N THR A 70 2.21 -52.12 24.08
CA THR A 70 2.57 -52.80 25.32
C THR A 70 1.43 -52.76 26.34
N VAL A 71 0.82 -51.59 26.55
CA VAL A 71 -0.31 -51.47 27.48
C VAL A 71 -1.53 -52.23 26.98
N SER A 72 -1.83 -52.18 25.68
CA SER A 72 -2.94 -52.94 25.09
C SER A 72 -2.75 -54.47 25.23
N VAL A 73 -1.52 -54.97 25.04
CA VAL A 73 -1.20 -56.40 25.22
C VAL A 73 -1.33 -56.82 26.68
N LEU A 74 -0.85 -55.99 27.61
CA LEU A 74 -1.02 -56.25 29.05
C LEU A 74 -2.50 -56.24 29.45
N GLU A 75 -3.29 -55.30 28.94
CA GLU A 75 -4.73 -55.24 29.15
C GLU A 75 -5.42 -56.49 28.61
N SER A 76 -5.10 -56.93 27.39
CA SER A 76 -5.62 -58.18 26.83
C SER A 76 -5.28 -59.39 27.69
N TYR A 77 -4.06 -59.45 28.25
CA TYR A 77 -3.63 -60.53 29.13
C TYR A 77 -4.41 -60.55 30.45
N PHE A 78 -4.59 -59.39 31.09
CA PHE A 78 -5.33 -59.28 32.34
C PHE A 78 -6.83 -59.56 32.16
N LEU A 79 -7.43 -59.08 31.06
CA LEU A 79 -8.82 -59.38 30.72
C LEU A 79 -9.02 -60.88 30.43
N SER A 80 -8.09 -61.52 29.72
CA SER A 80 -8.19 -62.95 29.40
C SER A 80 -7.98 -63.87 30.61
N THR A 81 -7.22 -63.44 31.61
CA THR A 81 -6.94 -64.24 32.82
C THR A 81 -7.93 -64.00 33.95
N GLN A 82 -8.89 -63.07 33.77
CA GLN A 82 -9.84 -62.61 34.80
C GLN A 82 -9.18 -62.12 36.10
N ASN A 83 -7.88 -61.87 36.08
CA ASN A 83 -7.11 -61.41 37.22
C ASN A 83 -6.58 -60.01 36.92
N TYR A 84 -7.44 -59.01 37.11
CA TYR A 84 -7.14 -57.63 36.79
C TYR A 84 -6.51 -56.90 38.00
N PRO A 85 -5.21 -56.55 37.95
CA PRO A 85 -4.55 -55.95 39.11
C PRO A 85 -5.11 -54.56 39.41
N ALA A 86 -5.41 -54.26 40.67
CA ALA A 86 -5.94 -52.95 41.09
C ALA A 86 -5.02 -51.76 40.71
N PHE A 87 -3.71 -51.99 40.59
CA PHE A 87 -2.77 -50.94 40.16
C PHE A 87 -2.83 -50.65 38.66
N PHE A 88 -3.38 -51.57 37.85
CA PHE A 88 -3.40 -51.45 36.39
C PHE A 88 -4.64 -50.71 35.88
N ASP A 89 -5.75 -50.74 36.62
CA ASP A 89 -6.98 -50.03 36.27
C ASP A 89 -6.81 -48.54 35.92
N PRO A 90 -6.04 -47.73 36.66
CA PRO A 90 -5.81 -46.34 36.29
C PRO A 90 -4.85 -46.18 35.08
N VAL A 91 -4.07 -47.20 34.71
CA VAL A 91 -2.97 -47.04 33.74
C VAL A 91 -3.44 -46.58 32.35
N PRO A 92 -4.46 -47.20 31.71
CA PRO A 92 -4.87 -46.78 30.37
C PRO A 92 -5.43 -45.34 30.29
N PRO A 93 -6.32 -44.88 31.19
CA PRO A 93 -6.79 -43.49 31.18
C PRO A 93 -5.69 -42.44 31.42
N TRP A 94 -4.75 -42.72 32.33
CA TRP A 94 -3.60 -41.84 32.58
C TRP A 94 -2.62 -41.81 31.41
N LEU A 95 -2.39 -42.96 30.77
CA LEU A 95 -1.61 -43.00 29.54
C LEU A 95 -2.29 -42.19 28.43
N LEU A 96 -3.60 -42.34 28.26
CA LEU A 96 -4.35 -41.60 27.25
C LEU A 96 -4.18 -40.08 27.44
N LEU A 97 -4.29 -39.60 28.68
CA LEU A 97 -4.02 -38.19 29.02
C LEU A 97 -2.57 -37.80 28.67
N GLY A 98 -1.59 -38.64 29.01
CA GLY A 98 -0.18 -38.42 28.66
C GLY A 98 0.06 -38.31 27.16
N LEU A 99 -0.58 -39.15 26.35
CA LEU A 99 -0.50 -39.10 24.89
C LEU A 99 -1.07 -37.79 24.31
N TYR A 100 -2.19 -37.30 24.87
CA TYR A 100 -2.73 -35.99 24.49
C TYR A 100 -1.81 -34.83 24.90
N ILE A 101 -1.18 -34.90 26.08
CA ILE A 101 -0.18 -33.90 26.51
C ILE A 101 0.99 -33.85 25.51
N VAL A 102 1.50 -35.02 25.09
CA VAL A 102 2.56 -35.09 24.08
C VAL A 102 2.10 -34.52 22.73
N LEU A 103 0.88 -34.83 22.28
CA LEU A 103 0.30 -34.27 21.06
C LEU A 103 0.29 -32.72 21.10
N PHE A 104 -0.28 -32.14 22.16
CA PHE A 104 -0.35 -30.69 22.31
C PHE A 104 1.04 -30.05 22.47
N PHE A 105 1.97 -30.71 23.18
CA PHE A 105 3.35 -30.25 23.30
C PHE A 105 4.03 -30.16 21.92
N ILE A 106 3.88 -31.17 21.05
CA ILE A 106 4.44 -31.16 19.69
C ILE A 106 3.89 -30.00 18.86
N ILE A 107 2.58 -29.74 18.96
CA ILE A 107 1.91 -28.68 18.21
C ILE A 107 2.34 -27.29 18.72
N TYR A 108 2.30 -27.05 20.03
CA TYR A 108 2.67 -25.76 20.62
C TYR A 108 4.17 -25.45 20.48
N ARG A 109 5.02 -26.47 20.56
CA ARG A 109 6.45 -26.31 20.24
C ARG A 109 6.65 -25.88 18.79
N GLY A 110 5.93 -26.48 17.84
CA GLY A 110 5.95 -26.04 16.44
C GLY A 110 5.50 -24.59 16.27
N LEU A 111 4.39 -24.21 16.91
CA LEU A 111 3.88 -22.85 16.91
C LEU A 111 4.88 -21.83 17.49
N TYR A 112 5.63 -22.19 18.54
CA TYR A 112 6.66 -21.34 19.12
C TYR A 112 7.84 -21.13 18.17
N ILE A 113 8.33 -22.21 17.54
CA ILE A 113 9.48 -22.17 16.63
C ILE A 113 9.17 -21.35 15.37
N PHE A 114 7.99 -21.55 14.76
CA PHE A 114 7.63 -20.93 13.48
C PHE A 114 6.80 -19.65 13.61
N LYS A 115 6.74 -19.04 14.80
CA LYS A 115 5.88 -17.86 15.08
C LYS A 115 6.09 -16.69 14.10
N LYS A 116 7.33 -16.45 13.66
CA LYS A 116 7.69 -15.36 12.75
C LYS A 116 7.86 -15.79 11.28
N ALA A 117 7.72 -17.08 11.00
CA ALA A 117 7.91 -17.63 9.67
C ALA A 117 6.58 -17.58 8.88
N PRO A 118 6.62 -17.53 7.53
CA PRO A 118 5.41 -17.58 6.69
C PRO A 118 4.54 -18.82 6.99
N GLN A 119 5.18 -19.93 7.34
CA GLN A 119 4.51 -21.20 7.70
C GLN A 119 3.86 -21.17 9.09
N GLY A 120 4.10 -20.14 9.90
CA GLY A 120 3.54 -20.00 11.26
C GLY A 120 2.01 -19.98 11.28
N ALA A 121 1.39 -19.51 10.20
CA ALA A 121 -0.06 -19.56 10.04
C ALA A 121 -0.59 -21.00 10.08
N ILE A 122 0.07 -21.95 9.40
CA ILE A 122 -0.33 -23.37 9.36
C ILE A 122 -0.36 -23.97 10.78
N PHE A 123 0.70 -23.74 11.56
CA PHE A 123 0.77 -24.19 12.95
C PHE A 123 -0.34 -23.60 13.81
N LYS A 124 -0.70 -22.33 13.57
CA LYS A 124 -1.79 -21.65 14.27
C LYS A 124 -3.14 -22.27 13.95
N TYR A 125 -3.43 -22.56 12.68
CA TYR A 125 -4.64 -23.28 12.27
C TYR A 125 -4.73 -24.67 12.88
N VAL A 126 -3.66 -25.46 12.78
CA VAL A 126 -3.61 -26.81 13.37
C VAL A 126 -3.80 -26.74 14.89
N SER A 127 -3.16 -25.79 15.57
CA SER A 127 -3.31 -25.59 17.01
C SER A 127 -4.74 -25.24 17.42
N VAL A 128 -5.39 -24.31 16.70
CA VAL A 128 -6.79 -23.95 16.96
C VAL A 128 -7.71 -25.14 16.68
N GLY A 129 -7.58 -25.79 15.52
CA GLY A 129 -8.41 -26.95 15.16
C GLY A 129 -8.29 -28.10 16.15
N MET A 130 -7.07 -28.40 16.62
CA MET A 130 -6.82 -29.43 17.63
C MET A 130 -7.39 -29.05 18.99
N THR A 131 -7.26 -27.78 19.39
CA THR A 131 -7.84 -27.29 20.64
C THR A 131 -9.36 -27.40 20.61
N VAL A 132 -10.02 -26.94 19.54
CA VAL A 132 -11.48 -27.08 19.38
C VAL A 132 -11.90 -28.54 19.39
N ALA A 133 -11.14 -29.43 18.74
CA ALA A 133 -11.47 -30.84 18.65
C ALA A 133 -11.38 -31.61 19.98
N PHE A 134 -10.33 -31.36 20.77
CA PHE A 134 -10.02 -32.17 21.94
C PHE A 134 -10.30 -31.49 23.28
N PHE A 135 -10.47 -30.17 23.32
CA PHE A 135 -10.70 -29.45 24.58
C PHE A 135 -11.91 -30.00 25.35
N PRO A 136 -13.11 -30.18 24.75
CA PRO A 136 -14.26 -30.71 25.48
C PRO A 136 -14.02 -32.12 26.02
N TYR A 137 -13.43 -33.00 25.21
CA TYR A 137 -13.12 -34.36 25.64
C TYR A 137 -12.09 -34.40 26.78
N ILE A 138 -11.00 -33.64 26.69
CA ILE A 138 -9.94 -33.67 27.71
C ILE A 138 -10.41 -33.00 29.00
N TRP A 139 -10.96 -31.78 28.92
CA TRP A 139 -11.25 -30.95 30.08
C TRP A 139 -12.60 -31.23 30.72
N LEU A 140 -13.59 -31.71 29.96
CA LEU A 140 -14.96 -31.93 30.46
C LEU A 140 -15.31 -33.42 30.62
N TYR A 141 -14.55 -34.32 30.01
CA TYR A 141 -14.76 -35.78 30.15
C TYR A 141 -13.59 -36.46 30.86
N LEU A 142 -12.39 -36.45 30.26
CA LEU A 142 -11.25 -37.28 30.71
C LEU A 142 -10.67 -36.83 32.05
N ILE A 143 -10.33 -35.54 32.21
CA ILE A 143 -9.76 -35.01 33.46
C ILE A 143 -10.76 -35.09 34.63
N PRO A 144 -12.03 -34.66 34.48
CA PRO A 144 -13.02 -34.82 35.55
C PRO A 144 -13.23 -36.29 35.95
N ALA A 145 -13.29 -37.21 34.98
CA ALA A 145 -13.39 -38.64 35.27
C ALA A 145 -12.18 -39.17 36.07
N LEU A 146 -10.97 -38.69 35.78
CA LEU A 146 -9.74 -39.09 36.47
C LEU A 146 -9.58 -38.50 37.87
N VAL A 147 -10.00 -37.25 38.07
CA VAL A 147 -9.71 -36.48 39.31
C VAL A 147 -10.90 -36.46 40.27
N ILE A 148 -12.11 -36.31 39.74
CA ILE A 148 -13.36 -36.12 40.49
C ILE A 148 -14.17 -37.43 40.54
N GLY A 149 -13.95 -38.33 39.58
CA GLY A 149 -14.73 -39.56 39.43
C GLY A 149 -16.09 -39.37 38.74
N GLU A 150 -16.45 -38.13 38.40
CA GLU A 150 -17.67 -37.78 37.69
C GLU A 150 -17.37 -37.14 36.32
N LYS A 151 -18.26 -37.39 35.35
CA LYS A 151 -18.14 -36.90 33.97
C LYS A 151 -19.04 -35.69 33.77
N ILE A 152 -18.50 -34.56 33.31
CA ILE A 152 -19.30 -33.33 33.07
C ILE A 152 -20.09 -33.45 31.77
N ILE A 153 -19.50 -34.02 30.73
CA ILE A 153 -20.18 -34.31 29.45
C ILE A 153 -20.19 -35.81 29.17
N THR A 154 -21.04 -36.26 28.25
CA THR A 154 -20.98 -37.64 27.76
C THR A 154 -19.90 -37.80 26.69
N LEU A 155 -19.50 -39.05 26.45
CA LEU A 155 -18.49 -39.39 25.46
C LEU A 155 -18.95 -38.96 24.05
N GLU A 156 -20.24 -39.13 23.73
CA GLU A 156 -20.83 -38.76 22.44
C GLU A 156 -20.76 -37.26 22.19
N VAL A 157 -21.02 -36.43 23.21
CA VAL A 157 -20.93 -34.98 23.11
C VAL A 157 -19.49 -34.54 22.81
N GLY A 158 -18.50 -35.18 23.46
CA GLY A 158 -17.09 -34.96 23.17
C GLY A 158 -16.71 -35.32 21.72
N ALA A 159 -17.30 -36.39 21.18
CA ALA A 159 -17.04 -36.89 19.83
C ALA A 159 -17.39 -35.89 18.73
N VAL A 160 -18.49 -35.15 18.90
CA VAL A 160 -18.99 -34.19 17.91
C VAL A 160 -17.93 -33.16 17.55
N PHE A 161 -17.12 -32.73 18.52
CA PHE A 161 -16.07 -31.73 18.31
C PHE A 161 -14.92 -32.23 17.42
N LEU A 162 -14.75 -33.55 17.25
CA LEU A 162 -13.73 -34.10 16.36
C LEU A 162 -13.93 -33.72 14.89
N ILE A 163 -15.14 -33.26 14.50
CA ILE A 163 -15.42 -32.70 13.18
C ILE A 163 -14.60 -31.43 12.88
N ALA A 164 -14.06 -30.77 13.92
CA ALA A 164 -13.16 -29.63 13.73
C ALA A 164 -11.85 -30.03 13.01
N LEU A 165 -11.38 -31.27 13.17
CA LEU A 165 -10.16 -31.76 12.51
C LEU A 165 -10.31 -31.84 10.98
N PRO A 166 -11.29 -32.56 10.39
CA PRO A 166 -11.45 -32.61 8.93
C PRO A 166 -11.71 -31.23 8.34
N ILE A 167 -12.48 -30.37 9.02
CA ILE A 167 -12.69 -28.99 8.59
C ILE A 167 -11.35 -28.22 8.55
N THR A 168 -10.52 -28.36 9.58
CA THR A 168 -9.23 -27.68 9.66
C THR A 168 -8.28 -28.12 8.54
N PHE A 169 -8.12 -29.43 8.33
CA PHE A 169 -7.21 -29.94 7.30
C PHE A 169 -7.77 -29.75 5.88
N MET A 170 -9.07 -29.89 5.66
CA MET A 170 -9.71 -29.56 4.37
C MET A 170 -9.50 -28.09 4.02
N TYR A 171 -9.66 -27.19 5.00
CA TYR A 171 -9.40 -25.78 4.81
C TYR A 171 -7.94 -25.50 4.44
N LEU A 172 -6.98 -26.14 5.12
CA LEU A 172 -5.56 -26.00 4.83
C LEU A 172 -5.18 -26.52 3.42
N VAL A 173 -5.89 -27.53 2.91
CA VAL A 173 -5.66 -28.10 1.58
C VAL A 173 -6.34 -27.31 0.47
N THR A 174 -7.52 -26.72 0.72
CA THR A 174 -8.38 -26.15 -0.34
C THR A 174 -8.04 -24.68 -0.68
N ARG A 175 -7.37 -23.93 0.20
CA ARG A 175 -7.14 -22.48 -0.02
C ARG A 175 -5.67 -22.09 -0.14
N GLU A 176 -5.29 -21.54 -1.28
CA GLU A 176 -4.02 -20.84 -1.52
C GLU A 176 -3.85 -19.53 -0.71
N ARG A 177 -4.94 -19.03 -0.11
CA ARG A 177 -4.91 -17.86 0.80
C ARG A 177 -5.57 -18.19 2.12
N LEU A 178 -4.74 -18.33 3.15
CA LEU A 178 -5.16 -18.44 4.54
C LEU A 178 -5.86 -17.13 4.95
N ILE A 179 -7.09 -17.22 5.46
CA ILE A 179 -7.81 -16.14 6.14
C ILE A 179 -6.90 -15.55 7.24
N ASP A 180 -7.05 -14.27 7.54
CA ASP A 180 -6.41 -13.70 8.72
C ASP A 180 -7.03 -14.30 9.99
N ILE A 181 -6.35 -15.29 10.56
CA ILE A 181 -6.79 -15.96 11.78
C ILE A 181 -6.68 -15.05 13.00
N ASP A 182 -5.82 -14.02 13.00
CA ASP A 182 -5.80 -13.03 14.07
C ASP A 182 -7.08 -12.19 14.08
N PHE A 183 -7.56 -11.83 12.91
CA PHE A 183 -8.84 -11.14 12.76
C PHE A 183 -10.02 -11.99 13.28
N VAL A 184 -10.07 -13.29 12.93
CA VAL A 184 -11.14 -14.17 13.41
C VAL A 184 -11.03 -14.43 14.92
N MET A 185 -9.82 -14.77 15.40
CA MET A 185 -9.60 -15.11 16.81
C MET A 185 -9.81 -13.93 17.74
N SER A 186 -9.45 -12.72 17.33
CA SER A 186 -9.69 -11.51 18.14
C SER A 186 -11.19 -11.28 18.40
N ARG A 187 -12.04 -11.50 17.38
CA ARG A 187 -13.51 -11.41 17.50
C ARG A 187 -14.12 -12.51 18.35
N VAL A 188 -13.70 -13.76 18.16
CA VAL A 188 -14.17 -14.87 18.99
C VAL A 188 -13.78 -14.64 20.45
N ARG A 189 -12.53 -14.23 20.72
CA ARG A 189 -12.08 -13.92 22.09
C ARG A 189 -12.89 -12.80 22.72
N TYR A 190 -13.22 -11.75 21.96
CA TYR A 190 -14.10 -10.68 22.43
C TYR A 190 -15.49 -11.21 22.79
N SER A 191 -16.07 -12.07 21.95
CA SER A 191 -17.39 -12.68 22.20
C SER A 191 -17.39 -13.64 23.41
N VAL A 192 -16.31 -14.41 23.59
CA VAL A 192 -16.10 -15.25 24.78
C VAL A 192 -16.07 -14.38 26.03
N PHE A 193 -15.27 -13.32 26.05
CA PHE A 193 -15.19 -12.44 27.22
C PHE A 193 -16.52 -11.76 27.54
N LEU A 194 -17.20 -11.22 26.52
CA LEU A 194 -18.47 -10.52 26.68
C LEU A 194 -19.60 -11.45 27.17
N SER A 195 -19.56 -12.73 26.81
CA SER A 195 -20.60 -13.70 27.18
C SER A 195 -20.48 -14.25 28.60
N ILE A 196 -19.34 -14.10 29.30
CA ILE A 196 -19.15 -14.66 30.66
C ILE A 196 -20.20 -14.13 31.64
N ALA A 197 -20.30 -12.81 31.80
CA ALA A 197 -21.20 -12.22 32.80
C ALA A 197 -22.69 -12.53 32.52
N PRO A 198 -23.21 -12.41 31.28
CA PRO A 198 -24.57 -12.84 30.97
C PRO A 198 -24.80 -14.34 31.18
N SER A 199 -23.81 -15.20 30.92
CA SER A 199 -23.94 -16.64 31.13
C SER A 199 -24.08 -17.00 32.60
N ILE A 200 -23.27 -16.35 33.46
CA ILE A 200 -23.38 -16.51 34.92
C ILE A 200 -24.75 -16.03 35.39
N PHE A 201 -25.18 -14.84 34.96
CA PHE A 201 -26.48 -14.28 35.32
C PHE A 201 -27.63 -15.22 34.96
N LEU A 202 -27.68 -15.71 33.71
CA LEU A 202 -28.71 -16.64 33.26
C LEU A 202 -28.69 -17.97 34.02
N THR A 203 -27.50 -18.46 34.39
CA THR A 203 -27.37 -19.69 35.19
C THR A 203 -27.89 -19.50 36.62
N VAL A 204 -27.61 -18.34 37.24
CA VAL A 204 -28.13 -18.00 38.58
C VAL A 204 -29.66 -17.85 38.55
N VAL A 205 -30.20 -17.19 37.51
CA VAL A 205 -31.65 -17.09 37.31
C VAL A 205 -32.26 -18.47 37.14
N PHE A 206 -31.67 -19.35 36.33
CA PHE A 206 -32.11 -20.73 36.18
C PHE A 206 -32.11 -21.47 37.53
N ALA A 207 -31.05 -21.33 38.32
CA ALA A 207 -30.95 -21.95 39.65
C ALA A 207 -32.02 -21.44 40.63
N TRP A 208 -32.44 -20.18 40.51
CA TRP A 208 -33.52 -19.64 41.33
C TRP A 208 -34.90 -20.20 40.95
N PHE A 209 -35.14 -20.47 39.66
CA PHE A 209 -36.41 -21.02 39.18
C PHE A 209 -36.58 -22.52 39.48
N VAL A 210 -35.49 -23.27 39.54
CA VAL A 210 -35.55 -24.71 39.82
C VAL A 210 -35.73 -24.92 41.33
N SER A 211 -36.93 -25.34 41.74
CA SER A 211 -37.31 -25.56 43.14
C SER A 211 -36.58 -26.73 43.83
N SER A 212 -35.87 -27.57 43.06
CA SER A 212 -35.14 -28.74 43.55
C SER A 212 -33.64 -28.46 43.60
N GLN A 213 -32.96 -28.85 44.67
CA GLN A 213 -31.50 -28.81 44.73
C GLN A 213 -30.91 -29.83 43.75
N LEU A 214 -30.55 -29.37 42.55
CA LEU A 214 -29.82 -30.18 41.56
C LEU A 214 -28.35 -30.33 41.97
N PRO A 215 -27.67 -31.42 41.55
CA PRO A 215 -26.24 -31.58 41.78
C PRO A 215 -25.45 -30.47 41.07
N MET A 216 -24.32 -30.07 41.65
CA MET A 216 -23.48 -28.98 41.13
C MET A 216 -23.06 -29.17 39.66
N ILE A 217 -22.87 -30.42 39.23
CA ILE A 217 -22.53 -30.76 37.85
C ILE A 217 -23.58 -30.27 36.84
N THR A 218 -24.87 -30.29 37.20
CA THR A 218 -25.96 -29.86 36.32
C THR A 218 -25.94 -28.35 36.13
N TYR A 219 -25.63 -27.58 37.17
CA TYR A 219 -25.45 -26.12 37.03
C TYR A 219 -24.25 -25.78 36.15
N VAL A 220 -23.15 -26.54 36.25
CA VAL A 220 -21.98 -26.38 35.37
C VAL A 220 -22.35 -26.70 33.91
N GLN A 221 -23.12 -27.77 33.66
CA GLN A 221 -23.60 -28.12 32.32
C GLN A 221 -24.49 -27.03 31.72
N VAL A 222 -25.44 -26.49 32.52
CA VAL A 222 -26.32 -25.40 32.08
C VAL A 222 -25.51 -24.15 31.76
N TYR A 223 -24.55 -23.79 32.61
CA TYR A 223 -23.64 -22.67 32.35
C TYR A 223 -22.89 -22.83 31.04
N LEU A 224 -22.27 -24.00 30.79
CA LEU A 224 -21.52 -24.26 29.57
C LEU A 224 -22.40 -24.18 28.32
N LEU A 225 -23.62 -24.71 28.39
CA LEU A 225 -24.58 -24.65 27.28
C LEU A 225 -24.99 -23.21 26.97
N VAL A 226 -25.38 -22.44 28.00
CA VAL A 226 -25.75 -21.03 27.85
C VAL A 226 -24.58 -20.21 27.31
N HIS A 227 -23.37 -20.47 27.81
CA HIS A 227 -22.17 -19.77 27.40
C HIS A 227 -21.83 -20.03 25.92
N LEU A 228 -21.85 -21.28 25.49
CA LEU A 228 -21.64 -21.65 24.08
C LEU A 228 -22.68 -21.02 23.16
N PHE A 229 -23.96 -21.03 23.57
CA PHE A 229 -25.03 -20.39 22.83
C PHE A 229 -24.80 -18.88 22.67
N LEU A 230 -24.44 -18.18 23.75
CA LEU A 230 -24.17 -16.74 23.71
C LEU A 230 -22.96 -16.39 22.85
N ILE A 231 -21.88 -17.18 22.90
CA ILE A 231 -20.71 -17.00 22.00
C ILE A 231 -21.15 -17.09 20.54
N ALA A 232 -21.92 -18.13 20.20
CA ALA A 232 -22.43 -18.32 18.85
C ALA A 232 -23.36 -17.17 18.42
N PHE A 233 -24.29 -16.78 19.29
CA PHE A 233 -25.21 -15.67 19.03
C PHE A 233 -24.48 -14.35 18.78
N LEU A 234 -23.54 -13.97 19.64
CA LEU A 234 -22.77 -12.73 19.50
C LEU A 234 -21.92 -12.73 18.23
N SER A 235 -21.30 -13.87 17.91
CA SER A 235 -20.48 -14.03 16.70
C SER A 235 -21.33 -13.90 15.42
N ILE A 236 -22.52 -14.52 15.40
CA ILE A 236 -23.47 -14.41 14.28
C ILE A 236 -24.00 -12.98 14.17
N LYS A 237 -24.36 -12.36 15.30
CA LYS A 237 -24.84 -10.97 15.36
C LYS A 237 -23.80 -10.02 14.78
N GLU A 238 -22.52 -10.19 15.06
CA GLU A 238 -21.47 -9.35 14.51
C GLU A 238 -21.36 -9.46 12.98
N VAL A 239 -21.45 -10.68 12.43
CA VAL A 239 -21.46 -10.90 10.98
C VAL A 239 -22.72 -10.31 10.36
N LEU A 240 -23.88 -10.51 10.99
CA LEU A 240 -25.15 -9.95 10.54
C LEU A 240 -25.12 -8.43 10.56
N ASP A 241 -24.63 -7.80 11.63
CA ASP A 241 -24.48 -6.35 11.73
C ASP A 241 -23.64 -5.83 10.56
N SER A 242 -22.51 -6.46 10.25
CA SER A 242 -21.65 -6.01 9.14
C SER A 242 -22.35 -6.07 7.76
N ARG A 243 -23.25 -7.04 7.56
CA ARG A 243 -24.01 -7.20 6.30
C ARG A 243 -25.25 -6.30 6.28
N LEU A 244 -25.99 -6.28 7.37
CA LEU A 244 -27.24 -5.54 7.53
C LEU A 244 -26.99 -4.05 7.70
N GLN A 245 -25.83 -3.61 8.22
CA GLN A 245 -25.51 -2.18 8.32
C GLN A 245 -25.56 -1.47 6.98
N ARG A 246 -25.20 -2.16 5.88
CA ARG A 246 -25.34 -1.60 4.53
C ARG A 246 -26.79 -1.29 4.14
N PHE A 247 -27.74 -2.05 4.67
CA PHE A 247 -29.17 -1.92 4.36
C PHE A 247 -29.95 -1.09 5.39
N LEU A 248 -29.59 -1.21 6.67
CA LEU A 248 -30.31 -0.57 7.79
C LEU A 248 -29.70 0.78 8.21
N PHE A 249 -28.41 1.01 7.99
CA PHE A 249 -27.69 2.23 8.39
C PHE A 249 -27.05 2.90 7.17
N SER A 250 -27.88 3.35 6.22
CA SER A 250 -27.44 4.03 5.00
C SER A 250 -26.59 5.28 5.27
N ALA A 251 -26.88 6.00 6.35
CA ALA A 251 -26.24 7.27 6.70
C ALA A 251 -24.71 7.19 6.85
N ARG A 252 -24.17 6.10 7.41
CA ARG A 252 -22.71 5.97 7.60
C ARG A 252 -21.97 5.74 6.29
N TYR A 253 -22.59 5.04 5.35
CA TYR A 253 -22.03 4.82 4.01
C TYR A 253 -22.08 6.12 3.19
N SER A 254 -23.16 6.91 3.33
CA SER A 254 -23.25 8.21 2.65
C SER A 254 -22.17 9.20 3.09
N TYR A 255 -21.71 9.18 4.36
CA TYR A 255 -20.60 10.03 4.79
C TYR A 255 -19.29 9.71 4.06
N GLN A 256 -18.91 8.43 4.02
CA GLN A 256 -17.67 8.00 3.37
C GLN A 256 -17.71 8.26 1.86
N GLU A 257 -18.84 7.98 1.23
CA GLU A 257 -19.03 8.22 -0.19
C GLU A 257 -19.01 9.72 -0.53
N SER A 258 -19.61 10.55 0.32
CA SER A 258 -19.56 12.00 0.19
C SER A 258 -18.14 12.54 0.32
N MET A 259 -17.35 12.05 1.28
CA MET A 259 -15.94 12.42 1.39
C MET A 259 -15.14 12.04 0.15
N HIS A 260 -15.44 10.88 -0.45
CA HIS A 260 -14.79 10.45 -1.69
C HIS A 260 -15.17 11.34 -2.87
N ARG A 261 -16.46 11.65 -3.05
CA ARG A 261 -16.93 12.57 -4.10
C ARG A 261 -16.34 13.97 -3.94
N MET A 262 -16.38 14.52 -2.71
CA MET A 262 -15.73 15.79 -2.38
C MET A 262 -14.26 15.75 -2.81
N SER A 263 -13.46 14.79 -2.33
CA SER A 263 -12.04 14.72 -2.70
C SER A 263 -11.79 14.61 -4.22
N LYS A 264 -12.68 13.96 -4.97
CA LYS A 264 -12.58 13.85 -6.42
C LYS A 264 -12.88 15.20 -7.10
N ASP A 265 -14.00 15.81 -6.75
CA ASP A 265 -14.50 17.04 -7.38
C ASP A 265 -13.66 18.26 -6.99
N MET A 266 -13.01 18.23 -5.82
CA MET A 266 -12.06 19.25 -5.36
C MET A 266 -10.85 19.41 -6.30
N LYS A 267 -10.41 18.33 -6.95
CA LYS A 267 -9.24 18.34 -7.85
C LYS A 267 -9.47 19.26 -9.06
N ASP A 268 -10.72 19.38 -9.50
CA ASP A 268 -11.09 20.11 -10.71
C ASP A 268 -11.42 21.58 -10.42
N GLN A 269 -11.43 21.99 -9.14
CA GLN A 269 -11.69 23.37 -8.74
C GLN A 269 -10.39 24.18 -8.72
N SER A 270 -10.45 25.41 -9.25
CA SER A 270 -9.32 26.36 -9.27
C SER A 270 -9.49 27.52 -8.30
N ASN A 271 -10.66 27.62 -7.64
CA ASN A 271 -11.01 28.71 -6.75
C ASN A 271 -11.65 28.17 -5.46
N ALA A 272 -11.25 28.76 -4.32
CA ALA A 272 -11.84 28.48 -3.01
C ALA A 272 -13.37 28.69 -2.98
N VAL A 273 -13.89 29.64 -3.76
CA VAL A 273 -15.33 29.91 -3.88
C VAL A 273 -16.07 28.69 -4.44
N ASP A 274 -15.57 28.10 -5.54
CA ASP A 274 -16.22 26.96 -6.17
C ASP A 274 -16.07 25.67 -5.35
N LEU A 275 -14.93 25.50 -4.67
CA LEU A 275 -14.71 24.44 -3.69
C LEU A 275 -15.79 24.44 -2.59
N MET A 276 -16.10 25.64 -2.09
CA MET A 276 -17.11 25.82 -1.06
C MET A 276 -18.54 25.52 -1.57
N LYS A 277 -18.81 25.65 -2.88
CA LYS A 277 -20.08 25.20 -3.49
C LYS A 277 -20.17 23.68 -3.54
N VAL A 278 -19.08 23.00 -3.90
CA VAL A 278 -19.02 21.53 -3.89
C VAL A 278 -19.25 21.00 -2.48
N MET A 279 -18.57 21.58 -1.49
CA MET A 279 -18.79 21.27 -0.07
C MET A 279 -20.26 21.46 0.33
N ARG A 280 -20.88 22.56 -0.12
CA ARG A 280 -22.30 22.84 0.14
C ARG A 280 -23.23 21.78 -0.43
N SER A 281 -23.00 21.40 -1.68
CA SER A 281 -23.77 20.33 -2.34
C SER A 281 -23.65 19.00 -1.58
N GLU A 282 -22.43 18.62 -1.20
CA GLU A 282 -22.19 17.34 -0.51
C GLU A 282 -22.81 17.29 0.89
N ILE A 283 -22.68 18.36 1.67
CA ILE A 283 -23.32 18.48 2.98
C ILE A 283 -24.85 18.38 2.85
N ASN A 284 -25.43 19.06 1.86
CA ASN A 284 -26.88 19.04 1.67
C ASN A 284 -27.39 17.65 1.23
N ASN A 285 -26.65 16.96 0.35
CA ASN A 285 -27.01 15.61 -0.10
C ASN A 285 -27.01 14.57 1.03
N VAL A 286 -26.18 14.78 2.04
CA VAL A 286 -26.02 13.82 3.15
C VAL A 286 -26.91 14.18 4.35
N LEU A 287 -26.88 15.44 4.79
CA LEU A 287 -27.52 15.86 6.04
C LEU A 287 -28.96 16.39 5.84
N SER A 288 -29.42 16.57 4.60
CA SER A 288 -30.77 17.07 4.28
C SER A 288 -31.15 18.29 5.14
N VAL A 289 -30.33 19.34 5.06
CA VAL A 289 -30.51 20.59 5.79
C VAL A 289 -31.61 21.46 5.15
N ARG A 290 -32.22 22.37 5.92
CA ARG A 290 -33.26 23.27 5.40
C ARG A 290 -32.65 24.29 4.44
N ASP A 291 -31.86 25.19 5.01
CA ASP A 291 -31.11 26.21 4.29
C ASP A 291 -29.70 26.29 4.87
N MET A 292 -28.76 26.62 4.00
CA MET A 292 -27.35 26.65 4.35
C MET A 292 -26.65 27.79 3.65
N TYR A 293 -25.87 28.58 4.39
CA TYR A 293 -25.24 29.80 3.92
C TYR A 293 -23.74 29.76 4.21
N ILE A 294 -22.96 30.50 3.42
CA ILE A 294 -21.50 30.54 3.55
C ILE A 294 -21.08 31.97 3.80
N PHE A 295 -20.46 32.19 4.96
CA PHE A 295 -20.05 33.49 5.47
C PHE A 295 -18.54 33.62 5.39
N SER A 296 -18.10 34.84 5.13
CA SER A 296 -16.71 35.21 5.20
C SER A 296 -16.59 36.53 5.97
N LYS A 297 -16.11 36.48 7.21
CA LYS A 297 -15.87 37.67 8.03
C LYS A 297 -14.46 38.17 7.81
N HIS A 298 -14.31 39.41 7.34
CA HIS A 298 -13.00 40.04 7.19
C HIS A 298 -12.66 40.86 8.45
N ASN A 299 -11.44 40.79 8.99
CA ASN A 299 -11.04 41.48 10.23
C ASN A 299 -11.14 43.03 10.20
N LYS A 300 -11.48 43.64 9.06
CA LYS A 300 -11.53 45.10 8.85
C LYS A 300 -12.85 45.60 8.24
N ARG A 301 -13.79 44.72 7.94
CA ARG A 301 -15.07 45.05 7.28
C ARG A 301 -16.19 44.19 7.88
N ASN A 302 -17.45 44.66 7.84
CA ASN A 302 -18.63 43.89 8.28
C ASN A 302 -18.75 42.55 7.54
N LEU A 303 -19.47 41.58 8.11
CA LEU A 303 -19.74 40.27 7.49
C LEU A 303 -20.30 40.43 6.08
N TYR A 304 -19.74 39.69 5.12
CA TYR A 304 -20.33 39.55 3.78
C TYR A 304 -20.58 38.08 3.50
N CYS A 305 -21.80 37.79 3.05
CA CYS A 305 -22.10 36.51 2.46
C CYS A 305 -21.52 36.46 1.05
N VAL A 306 -20.98 35.31 0.67
CA VAL A 306 -20.32 35.13 -0.62
C VAL A 306 -21.34 35.09 -1.77
N TYR A 307 -22.63 34.84 -1.49
CA TYR A 307 -23.65 34.58 -2.53
C TYR A 307 -24.98 35.32 -2.38
N ASP A 308 -25.54 35.49 -1.17
CA ASP A 308 -26.91 36.01 -0.94
C ASP A 308 -26.99 37.04 0.21
N GLN A 309 -27.99 37.92 0.24
CA GLN A 309 -28.24 38.76 1.44
C GLN A 309 -28.67 37.88 2.62
N VAL A 310 -28.03 38.09 3.77
CA VAL A 310 -28.28 37.32 5.00
C VAL A 310 -29.43 37.99 5.76
N PRO A 311 -30.36 37.23 6.35
CA PRO A 311 -31.29 37.78 7.33
C PRO A 311 -30.55 38.39 8.53
N ASP A 312 -30.83 39.65 8.86
CA ASP A 312 -30.15 40.41 9.93
C ASP A 312 -30.18 39.67 11.29
N ASP A 313 -31.23 38.90 11.55
CA ASP A 313 -31.46 38.13 12.77
C ASP A 313 -30.39 37.04 13.02
N ILE A 314 -29.85 36.44 11.97
CA ILE A 314 -28.80 35.40 12.05
C ILE A 314 -27.43 36.05 12.25
N LEU A 315 -27.25 37.24 11.66
CA LEU A 315 -25.99 37.95 11.64
C LEU A 315 -25.61 38.48 13.04
N MET A 316 -26.59 38.99 13.79
CA MET A 316 -26.42 39.40 15.19
C MET A 316 -26.05 38.23 16.11
N GLU A 317 -26.70 37.07 15.96
CA GLU A 317 -26.48 35.89 16.81
C GLU A 317 -25.10 35.25 16.57
N ILE A 318 -24.66 35.24 15.30
CA ILE A 318 -23.30 34.80 14.93
C ILE A 318 -22.24 35.78 15.44
N GLU A 319 -22.48 37.09 15.37
CA GLU A 319 -21.54 38.09 15.86
C GLU A 319 -21.31 37.99 17.38
N GLU A 320 -22.37 37.79 18.16
CA GLU A 320 -22.31 37.64 19.62
C GLU A 320 -21.49 36.40 20.04
N GLN A 321 -21.70 35.26 19.36
CA GLN A 321 -20.96 34.02 19.64
C GLN A 321 -19.51 34.02 19.14
N LEU A 322 -19.19 34.81 18.11
CA LEU A 322 -17.82 34.93 17.59
C LEU A 322 -16.95 35.90 18.40
N THR A 323 -17.54 36.80 19.21
CA THR A 323 -16.78 37.78 19.99
C THR A 323 -16.07 37.21 21.23
N ASP A 324 -16.52 36.07 21.75
CA ASP A 324 -16.07 35.59 23.08
C ASP A 324 -15.11 34.40 23.05
N HIS A 325 -14.94 33.68 21.93
CA HIS A 325 -14.20 32.41 21.87
C HIS A 325 -13.24 32.29 20.67
N SER A 326 -12.04 31.75 20.92
CA SER A 326 -11.12 31.28 19.88
C SER A 326 -11.58 29.91 19.39
N TYR A 327 -12.05 29.82 18.16
CA TYR A 327 -12.51 28.56 17.60
C TYR A 327 -11.42 27.92 16.73
N ASP A 328 -11.30 26.59 16.77
CA ASP A 328 -10.46 25.81 15.86
C ASP A 328 -11.24 25.40 14.58
N ILE A 329 -10.51 25.00 13.54
CA ILE A 329 -11.09 24.50 12.29
C ILE A 329 -11.91 23.24 12.56
N GLY A 330 -13.12 23.17 11.99
CA GLY A 330 -14.08 22.09 12.26
C GLY A 330 -14.86 22.26 13.56
N SER A 331 -14.63 23.31 14.34
CA SER A 331 -15.50 23.64 15.47
C SER A 331 -16.94 23.83 15.00
N ILE A 332 -17.87 23.18 15.70
CA ILE A 332 -19.31 23.25 15.43
C ILE A 332 -19.94 24.11 16.52
N ILE A 333 -20.65 25.14 16.09
CA ILE A 333 -21.41 26.06 16.93
C ILE A 333 -22.89 25.68 16.80
N GLU A 334 -23.55 25.28 17.87
CA GLU A 334 -24.98 24.93 17.86
C GLU A 334 -25.79 26.03 18.58
N THR A 335 -26.87 26.48 17.94
CA THR A 335 -27.83 27.46 18.47
C THR A 335 -29.25 26.92 18.37
N ASP A 336 -30.21 27.62 18.96
CA ASP A 336 -31.62 27.24 18.86
C ASP A 336 -32.18 27.40 17.43
N LYS A 337 -31.52 28.22 16.59
CA LYS A 337 -31.92 28.47 15.21
C LYS A 337 -31.14 27.66 14.17
N GLY A 338 -30.09 26.94 14.56
CA GLY A 338 -29.25 26.23 13.60
C GLY A 338 -27.89 25.81 14.12
N PHE A 339 -26.98 25.47 13.21
CA PHE A 339 -25.60 25.18 13.54
C PHE A 339 -24.62 25.75 12.51
N GLY A 340 -23.49 26.25 12.98
CA GLY A 340 -22.37 26.74 12.19
C GLY A 340 -21.17 25.81 12.26
N VAL A 341 -20.44 25.67 11.17
CA VAL A 341 -19.17 24.93 11.12
C VAL A 341 -18.09 25.84 10.55
N ILE A 342 -16.97 25.91 11.26
CA ILE A 342 -15.82 26.70 10.83
C ILE A 342 -15.00 25.91 9.82
N VAL A 343 -14.87 26.47 8.63
CA VAL A 343 -14.22 25.79 7.49
C VAL A 343 -12.80 26.25 7.29
N GLY A 344 -12.46 27.49 7.66
CA GLY A 344 -11.07 27.92 7.55
C GLY A 344 -10.78 29.32 8.07
N PHE A 345 -9.51 29.54 8.40
CA PHE A 345 -8.94 30.82 8.80
C PHE A 345 -7.89 31.24 7.78
N SER A 346 -7.97 32.49 7.33
CA SER A 346 -6.86 33.19 6.68
C SER A 346 -6.50 34.41 7.53
N LEU A 347 -5.30 34.98 7.35
CA LEU A 347 -4.75 36.11 8.12
C LEU A 347 -5.72 37.30 8.28
N GLN A 348 -6.71 37.45 7.40
CA GLN A 348 -7.71 38.51 7.48
C GLN A 348 -9.16 38.02 7.32
N LYS A 349 -9.42 36.71 7.19
CA LYS A 349 -10.73 36.18 6.78
C LYS A 349 -11.09 34.88 7.52
N LEU A 350 -12.17 34.88 8.28
CA LEU A 350 -12.82 33.68 8.82
C LEU A 350 -13.88 33.20 7.82
N THR A 351 -13.85 31.92 7.44
CA THR A 351 -14.89 31.30 6.60
C THR A 351 -15.69 30.29 7.42
N MET A 352 -17.01 30.49 7.46
CA MET A 352 -17.95 29.63 8.19
C MET A 352 -19.09 29.22 7.26
N LEU A 353 -19.59 28.00 7.46
CA LEU A 353 -20.82 27.51 6.87
C LEU A 353 -21.88 27.46 7.96
N TRP A 354 -23.03 28.10 7.75
CA TRP A 354 -24.18 28.06 8.67
C TRP A 354 -25.31 27.25 8.06
N CYS A 355 -25.98 26.47 8.87
CA CYS A 355 -27.20 25.73 8.53
C CYS A 355 -28.33 26.17 9.46
N GLU A 356 -29.54 26.42 8.94
CA GLU A 356 -30.76 26.66 9.74
C GLU A 356 -31.30 25.38 10.43
N GLY A 357 -30.46 24.34 10.53
CA GLY A 357 -30.78 23.05 11.08
C GLY A 357 -31.27 22.02 10.06
N LYS A 358 -31.52 20.81 10.55
CA LYS A 358 -31.98 19.69 9.74
C LYS A 358 -33.48 19.81 9.41
N LYS A 359 -33.88 19.27 8.26
CA LYS A 359 -35.31 19.17 7.86
C LYS A 359 -36.14 18.32 8.83
N ASP A 360 -35.51 17.39 9.54
CA ASP A 360 -36.15 16.54 10.56
C ASP A 360 -36.20 17.18 11.96
N TYR A 361 -35.70 18.41 12.12
CA TYR A 361 -35.66 19.16 13.39
C TYR A 361 -34.89 18.44 14.53
N THR A 362 -34.06 17.45 14.21
CA THR A 362 -33.21 16.76 15.20
C THR A 362 -31.89 17.50 15.43
N LYS A 363 -31.29 17.32 16.62
CA LYS A 363 -29.91 17.77 16.89
C LYS A 363 -28.91 16.86 16.18
N LEU A 364 -27.72 17.40 15.91
CA LEU A 364 -26.64 16.65 15.27
C LEU A 364 -26.19 15.46 16.13
N ASN A 365 -26.21 14.27 15.53
CA ASN A 365 -25.66 13.08 16.16
C ASN A 365 -24.11 13.08 16.09
N ARG A 366 -23.48 12.16 16.83
CA ARG A 366 -22.00 12.09 16.90
C ARG A 366 -21.34 11.88 15.53
N ASP A 367 -21.93 11.03 14.68
CA ASP A 367 -21.39 10.71 13.36
C ASP A 367 -21.53 11.91 12.40
N GLU A 368 -22.64 12.65 12.47
CA GLU A 368 -22.88 13.88 11.71
C GLU A 368 -21.87 14.97 12.09
N LYS A 369 -21.60 15.14 13.40
CA LYS A 369 -20.57 16.06 13.88
C LYS A 369 -19.18 15.67 13.36
N THR A 370 -18.82 14.39 13.45
CA THR A 370 -17.54 13.88 12.94
C THR A 370 -17.41 14.07 11.43
N TYR A 371 -18.49 13.86 10.68
CA TYR A 371 -18.53 14.11 9.24
C TYR A 371 -18.30 15.59 8.92
N LEU A 372 -19.05 16.51 9.56
CA LEU A 372 -18.91 17.95 9.38
C LEU A 372 -17.51 18.47 9.73
N GLN A 373 -16.92 17.96 10.81
CA GLN A 373 -15.53 18.24 11.19
C GLN A 373 -14.54 17.80 10.10
N THR A 374 -14.68 16.56 9.63
CA THR A 374 -13.77 15.97 8.64
C THR A 374 -13.84 16.68 7.29
N ILE A 375 -15.05 16.95 6.79
CA ILE A 375 -15.24 17.63 5.51
C ILE A 375 -14.72 19.08 5.56
N SER A 376 -14.87 19.75 6.71
CA SER A 376 -14.36 21.11 6.93
C SER A 376 -12.84 21.15 6.97
N HIS A 377 -12.19 20.22 7.65
CA HIS A 377 -10.73 20.14 7.68
C HIS A 377 -10.15 19.88 6.27
N ASN A 378 -10.75 18.97 5.52
CA ASN A 378 -10.33 18.68 4.15
C ASN A 378 -10.52 19.89 3.22
N ALA A 379 -11.65 20.59 3.35
CA ALA A 379 -11.89 21.82 2.61
C ALA A 379 -10.83 22.89 2.95
N ASN A 380 -10.48 23.07 4.22
CA ASN A 380 -9.43 24.01 4.63
C ASN A 380 -8.09 23.73 3.95
N ILE A 381 -7.62 22.47 4.00
CA ILE A 381 -6.34 22.07 3.42
C ILE A 381 -6.29 22.42 1.92
N ALA A 382 -7.39 22.17 1.20
CA ALA A 382 -7.44 22.50 -0.22
C ALA A 382 -7.48 24.01 -0.48
N ILE A 383 -8.20 24.78 0.34
CA ILE A 383 -8.20 26.25 0.25
C ILE A 383 -6.78 26.80 0.50
N GLU A 384 -6.08 26.29 1.51
CA GLU A 384 -4.69 26.69 1.80
C GLU A 384 -3.76 26.35 0.63
N ASN A 385 -3.84 25.13 0.09
CA ASN A 385 -3.05 24.73 -1.08
C ASN A 385 -3.34 25.61 -2.30
N MET A 386 -4.60 25.94 -2.57
CA MET A 386 -4.97 26.85 -3.66
C MET A 386 -4.40 28.25 -3.47
N ASN A 387 -4.48 28.80 -2.25
CA ASN A 387 -3.90 30.11 -1.94
C ASN A 387 -2.37 30.10 -2.10
N LEU A 388 -1.69 29.04 -1.64
CA LEU A 388 -0.24 28.87 -1.81
C LEU A 388 0.14 28.80 -3.29
N ILE A 389 -0.62 28.07 -4.11
CA ILE A 389 -0.42 27.99 -5.56
C ILE A 389 -0.64 29.38 -6.20
N GLU A 390 -1.69 30.10 -5.80
CA GLU A 390 -1.97 31.44 -6.33
C GLU A 390 -0.85 32.43 -6.00
N ASP A 391 -0.35 32.41 -4.76
CA ASP A 391 0.75 33.26 -4.30
C ASP A 391 2.06 32.90 -5.02
N LEU A 392 2.35 31.61 -5.19
CA LEU A 392 3.47 31.13 -5.99
C LEU A 392 3.36 31.64 -7.44
N VAL A 393 2.17 31.53 -8.07
CA VAL A 393 1.94 32.03 -9.43
C VAL A 393 2.11 33.55 -9.52
N LYS A 394 1.68 34.31 -8.52
CA LYS A 394 1.91 35.76 -8.45
C LYS A 394 3.40 36.08 -8.35
N GLU A 395 4.13 35.35 -7.53
CA GLU A 395 5.59 35.50 -7.40
C GLU A 395 6.30 35.19 -8.71
N LEU A 396 5.93 34.10 -9.40
CA LEU A 396 6.43 33.77 -10.73
C LEU A 396 6.15 34.88 -11.77
N ARG A 397 4.95 35.48 -11.75
CA ARG A 397 4.60 36.60 -12.64
C ARG A 397 5.43 37.85 -12.34
N ARG A 398 5.70 38.14 -11.05
CA ARG A 398 6.58 39.26 -10.66
C ARG A 398 8.01 39.05 -11.14
N LEU A 399 8.55 37.85 -10.95
CA LEU A 399 9.89 37.48 -11.44
C LEU A 399 9.99 37.61 -12.96
N LYS A 400 8.96 37.18 -13.70
CA LYS A 400 8.91 37.33 -15.16
C LYS A 400 8.91 38.80 -15.63
N ASN A 401 8.21 39.68 -14.93
CA ASN A 401 8.06 41.08 -15.34
C ASN A 401 9.29 41.95 -15.01
N ASN A 402 10.07 41.59 -13.99
CA ASN A 402 11.34 42.26 -13.69
C ASN A 402 12.45 41.69 -14.59
N GLN A 403 12.53 42.19 -15.83
CA GLN A 403 13.43 41.75 -16.90
C GLN A 403 14.94 41.76 -16.54
N THR A 404 15.32 42.35 -15.41
CA THR A 404 16.72 42.50 -14.95
C THR A 404 17.14 41.48 -13.90
N GLN A 405 16.26 40.63 -13.39
CA GLN A 405 16.59 39.73 -12.28
C GLN A 405 16.75 38.28 -12.76
N LYS A 406 17.94 37.70 -12.50
CA LYS A 406 18.20 36.26 -12.65
C LYS A 406 17.11 35.49 -11.90
N TYR A 407 16.55 34.44 -12.52
CA TYR A 407 15.59 33.57 -11.84
C TYR A 407 16.20 33.05 -10.53
N PRO A 408 15.42 32.89 -9.45
CA PRO A 408 15.89 32.18 -8.27
C PRO A 408 16.39 30.79 -8.66
N THR A 409 17.49 30.31 -8.05
CA THR A 409 18.09 28.99 -8.32
C THR A 409 17.06 27.88 -8.39
N TRP A 410 16.11 27.84 -7.43
CA TRP A 410 15.08 26.81 -7.37
C TRP A 410 14.16 26.80 -8.60
N LEU A 411 13.86 27.97 -9.17
CA LEU A 411 12.98 28.10 -10.33
C LEU A 411 13.72 27.71 -11.60
N SER A 412 14.97 28.15 -11.75
CA SER A 412 15.86 27.68 -12.81
C SER A 412 15.96 26.15 -12.82
N ARG A 413 16.14 25.55 -11.64
CA ARG A 413 16.18 24.10 -11.45
C ARG A 413 14.87 23.42 -11.82
N LEU A 414 13.73 23.95 -11.36
CA LEU A 414 12.41 23.43 -11.70
C LEU A 414 12.13 23.46 -13.22
N LEU A 415 12.42 24.60 -13.87
CA LEU A 415 12.24 24.75 -15.31
C LEU A 415 13.13 23.76 -16.09
N PHE A 416 14.36 23.55 -15.64
CA PHE A 416 15.26 22.54 -16.20
C PHE A 416 14.68 21.13 -16.07
N THR A 417 14.21 20.74 -14.87
CA THR A 417 13.60 19.42 -14.64
C THR A 417 12.35 19.21 -15.49
N ILE A 418 11.49 20.22 -15.62
CA ILE A 418 10.29 20.15 -16.46
C ILE A 418 10.68 19.94 -17.93
N ALA A 419 11.62 20.74 -18.45
CA ALA A 419 12.07 20.65 -19.83
C ALA A 419 12.69 19.27 -20.14
N GLU A 420 13.49 18.72 -19.23
CA GLU A 420 14.11 17.40 -19.40
C GLU A 420 13.07 16.26 -19.36
N ASN A 421 12.11 16.34 -18.45
CA ASN A 421 11.00 15.39 -18.40
C ASN A 421 10.16 15.43 -19.69
N GLN A 422 9.90 16.62 -20.24
CA GLN A 422 9.21 16.75 -21.52
C GLN A 422 9.99 16.13 -22.68
N ARG A 423 11.32 16.37 -22.75
CA ARG A 423 12.18 15.73 -23.77
C ARG A 423 12.20 14.21 -23.65
N LYS A 424 12.24 13.69 -22.42
CA LYS A 424 12.16 12.25 -22.14
C LYS A 424 10.84 11.67 -22.63
N GLN A 425 9.72 12.30 -22.31
CA GLN A 425 8.40 11.85 -22.78
C GLN A 425 8.30 11.90 -24.30
N LEU A 426 8.73 13.00 -24.93
CA LEU A 426 8.71 13.12 -26.38
C LEU A 426 9.58 12.05 -27.07
N SER A 427 10.74 11.73 -26.52
CA SER A 427 11.60 10.64 -27.03
C SER A 427 10.90 9.27 -26.94
N ILE A 428 10.22 9.00 -25.82
CA ILE A 428 9.44 7.76 -25.65
C ILE A 428 8.27 7.71 -26.65
N ASP A 429 7.51 8.79 -26.77
CA ASP A 429 6.38 8.88 -27.69
C ASP A 429 6.84 8.68 -29.15
N LEU A 430 7.91 9.35 -29.57
CA LEU A 430 8.48 9.17 -30.92
C LEU A 430 9.00 7.74 -31.15
N HIS A 431 9.64 7.14 -30.15
CA HIS A 431 10.15 5.78 -30.23
C HIS A 431 9.02 4.76 -30.35
N ASP A 432 7.96 4.89 -29.55
CA ASP A 432 6.90 3.88 -29.46
C ASP A 432 5.82 4.06 -30.52
N THR A 433 5.63 5.27 -31.03
CA THR A 433 4.65 5.56 -32.10
C THR A 433 5.33 5.61 -33.47
N VAL A 434 5.99 6.72 -33.79
CA VAL A 434 6.50 7.02 -35.14
C VAL A 434 7.56 6.01 -35.58
N LEU A 435 8.54 5.71 -34.73
CA LEU A 435 9.62 4.79 -35.10
C LEU A 435 9.13 3.35 -35.29
N GLN A 436 8.24 2.86 -34.42
CA GLN A 436 7.65 1.52 -34.59
C GLN A 436 6.80 1.43 -35.86
N GLU A 437 6.00 2.46 -36.15
CA GLU A 437 5.19 2.52 -37.38
C GLU A 437 6.07 2.51 -38.64
N GLN A 438 7.14 3.32 -38.67
CA GLN A 438 8.08 3.33 -39.80
C GLN A 438 8.80 2.00 -39.97
N LEU A 439 9.23 1.35 -38.88
CA LEU A 439 9.82 0.01 -38.93
C LEU A 439 8.84 -1.04 -39.45
N TYR A 440 7.56 -0.93 -39.09
CA TYR A 440 6.51 -1.79 -39.63
C TYR A 440 6.33 -1.60 -41.14
N LEU A 441 6.26 -0.35 -41.62
CA LEU A 441 6.15 -0.03 -43.05
C LEU A 441 7.38 -0.51 -43.83
N TYR A 442 8.57 -0.28 -43.31
CA TYR A 442 9.83 -0.77 -43.89
C TYR A 442 9.80 -2.30 -44.07
N ARG A 443 9.47 -3.05 -43.01
CA ARG A 443 9.40 -4.53 -43.08
C ARG A 443 8.35 -4.99 -44.08
N ARG A 444 7.17 -4.36 -44.08
CA ARG A 444 6.10 -4.71 -45.01
C ARG A 444 6.50 -4.48 -46.46
N MET A 445 7.26 -3.41 -46.73
CA MET A 445 7.74 -3.11 -48.07
C MET A 445 8.87 -4.04 -48.50
N ASP A 446 9.79 -4.37 -47.59
CA ASP A 446 10.84 -5.37 -47.83
C ASP A 446 10.26 -6.76 -48.15
N ASP A 447 9.24 -7.19 -47.41
CA ASP A 447 8.49 -8.42 -47.68
C ASP A 447 7.83 -8.41 -49.06
N LEU A 448 7.18 -7.29 -49.44
CA LEU A 448 6.52 -7.15 -50.73
C LEU A 448 7.50 -7.22 -51.91
N ILE A 449 8.67 -6.59 -51.77
CA ILE A 449 9.74 -6.64 -52.78
C ILE A 449 10.30 -8.07 -52.87
N GLY A 450 10.55 -8.73 -51.73
CA GLY A 450 11.14 -10.06 -51.69
C GLY A 450 10.22 -11.20 -52.19
N GLN A 451 8.89 -11.05 -52.09
CA GLN A 451 7.93 -12.08 -52.48
C GLN A 451 7.46 -11.98 -53.95
N ARG A 452 7.76 -10.89 -54.65
CA ARG A 452 7.24 -10.59 -56.00
C ARG A 452 8.35 -10.58 -57.05
N ASN A 453 8.63 -11.74 -57.63
CA ASN A 453 9.58 -11.89 -58.73
C ASN A 453 9.00 -11.49 -60.11
N ASP A 454 7.71 -11.16 -60.16
CA ASP A 454 6.95 -10.79 -61.36
C ASP A 454 6.92 -9.27 -61.63
N LEU A 455 7.61 -8.46 -60.83
CA LEU A 455 7.62 -7.00 -60.96
C LEU A 455 8.44 -6.52 -62.17
N PRO A 456 7.95 -5.52 -62.93
CA PRO A 456 8.76 -4.84 -63.94
C PRO A 456 10.04 -4.25 -63.32
N PRO A 457 11.21 -4.35 -63.98
CA PRO A 457 12.48 -3.89 -63.41
C PRO A 457 12.50 -2.42 -62.98
N THR A 458 11.79 -1.54 -63.69
CA THR A 458 11.68 -0.11 -63.36
C THR A 458 10.92 0.13 -62.07
N LEU A 459 9.81 -0.58 -61.86
CA LEU A 459 8.99 -0.49 -60.65
C LEU A 459 9.73 -1.08 -59.45
N HIS A 460 10.46 -2.19 -59.64
CA HIS A 460 11.31 -2.77 -58.61
C HIS A 460 12.38 -1.78 -58.13
N ALA A 461 13.06 -1.09 -59.05
CA ALA A 461 14.07 -0.08 -58.70
C ALA A 461 13.46 1.09 -57.91
N GLU A 462 12.27 1.57 -58.28
CA GLU A 462 11.57 2.66 -57.58
C GLU A 462 11.16 2.26 -56.15
N LEU A 463 10.64 1.05 -55.96
CA LEU A 463 10.31 0.52 -54.63
C LEU A 463 11.54 0.36 -53.73
N VAL A 464 12.67 -0.05 -54.29
CA VAL A 464 13.95 -0.10 -53.55
C VAL A 464 14.37 1.30 -53.14
N MET A 465 14.25 2.32 -53.99
CA MET A 465 14.57 3.70 -53.60
C MET A 465 13.67 4.20 -52.47
N TYR A 466 12.37 3.91 -52.50
CA TYR A 466 11.48 4.25 -51.37
C TYR A 466 11.86 3.50 -50.10
N LYS A 467 12.35 2.26 -50.21
CA LYS A 467 12.83 1.48 -49.06
C LYS A 467 14.02 2.12 -48.39
N GLU A 468 15.00 2.53 -49.18
CA GLU A 468 16.18 3.26 -48.68
C GLU A 468 15.77 4.59 -48.06
N SER A 469 14.84 5.34 -48.67
CA SER A 469 14.34 6.60 -48.09
C SER A 469 13.61 6.41 -46.76
N LEU A 470 12.88 5.30 -46.58
CA LEU A 470 12.30 4.93 -45.28
C LEU A 470 13.39 4.56 -44.27
N LEU A 471 14.42 3.84 -44.69
CA LEU A 471 15.56 3.51 -43.84
C LEU A 471 16.27 4.78 -43.35
N ASP A 472 16.51 5.74 -44.23
CA ASP A 472 17.09 7.05 -43.88
C ASP A 472 16.22 7.80 -42.87
N SER A 473 14.89 7.77 -43.06
CA SER A 473 13.93 8.38 -42.12
C SER A 473 13.96 7.70 -40.75
N ILE A 474 14.04 6.36 -40.71
CA ILE A 474 14.21 5.59 -39.48
C ILE A 474 15.50 5.97 -38.75
N HIS A 475 16.60 6.11 -39.48
CA HIS A 475 17.87 6.55 -38.93
C HIS A 475 17.77 7.96 -38.33
N LEU A 476 17.17 8.90 -39.05
CA LEU A 476 16.96 10.27 -38.57
C LEU A 476 16.06 10.33 -37.31
N ILE A 477 15.01 9.52 -37.25
CA ILE A 477 14.13 9.47 -36.06
C ILE A 477 14.88 8.89 -34.86
N ARG A 478 15.63 7.79 -35.03
CA ARG A 478 16.45 7.21 -33.94
C ARG A 478 17.46 8.22 -33.42
N GLU A 479 18.08 8.95 -34.32
CA GLU A 479 19.03 10.00 -34.01
C GLU A 479 18.35 11.14 -33.22
N THR A 480 17.16 11.58 -33.65
CA THR A 480 16.35 12.57 -32.93
C THR A 480 15.97 12.07 -31.53
N CYS A 481 15.59 10.79 -31.39
CA CYS A 481 15.27 10.20 -30.10
C CYS A 481 16.48 10.21 -29.16
N ASN A 482 17.68 9.93 -29.67
CA ASN A 482 18.94 9.99 -28.93
C ASN A 482 19.34 11.42 -28.56
N GLU A 483 19.08 12.40 -29.42
CA GLU A 483 19.31 13.82 -29.09
C GLU A 483 18.37 14.31 -27.98
N LEU A 484 17.10 13.93 -28.06
CA LEU A 484 16.09 14.23 -27.04
C LEU A 484 16.37 13.52 -25.73
N ARG A 485 16.85 12.28 -25.77
CA ARG A 485 17.20 11.49 -24.60
C ARG A 485 18.49 10.73 -24.89
N PRO A 486 19.63 11.21 -24.39
CA PRO A 486 20.90 10.51 -24.56
C PRO A 486 20.84 9.22 -23.73
N ALA A 487 20.61 8.09 -24.39
CA ALA A 487 20.72 6.79 -23.74
C ALA A 487 22.19 6.62 -23.29
N PHE A 488 22.38 6.04 -22.10
CA PHE A 488 23.70 5.67 -21.58
C PHE A 488 24.58 6.79 -20.98
N ILE A 489 24.11 8.03 -20.79
CA ILE A 489 24.90 9.03 -20.01
C ILE A 489 25.21 8.50 -18.61
N GLU A 490 24.25 7.82 -17.98
CA GLU A 490 24.40 7.24 -16.64
C GLU A 490 25.40 6.06 -16.61
N GLU A 491 25.57 5.35 -17.73
CA GLU A 491 26.42 4.16 -17.83
C GLU A 491 27.84 4.48 -18.35
N LEU A 492 27.97 5.45 -19.26
CA LEU A 492 29.22 5.83 -19.93
C LEU A 492 29.95 6.97 -19.21
N GLY A 493 29.26 7.74 -18.36
CA GLY A 493 29.80 8.94 -17.73
C GLY A 493 29.90 10.14 -18.68
N LEU A 494 30.21 11.32 -18.11
CA LEU A 494 30.19 12.59 -18.83
C LEU A 494 31.17 12.64 -20.01
N VAL A 495 32.45 12.33 -19.76
CA VAL A 495 33.52 12.47 -20.76
C VAL A 495 33.25 11.62 -22.00
N GLN A 496 32.91 10.34 -21.81
CA GLN A 496 32.62 9.44 -22.93
C GLN A 496 31.36 9.89 -23.69
N SER A 497 30.34 10.36 -22.97
CA SER A 497 29.12 10.88 -23.59
C SER A 497 29.39 12.12 -24.43
N LEU A 498 30.24 13.03 -23.96
CA LEU A 498 30.68 14.21 -24.73
C LEU A 498 31.49 13.80 -25.96
N LYS A 499 32.43 12.84 -25.85
CA LYS A 499 33.19 12.31 -26.99
C LYS A 499 32.27 11.74 -28.07
N ASN A 500 31.25 10.98 -27.67
CA ASN A 500 30.24 10.44 -28.58
C ASN A 500 29.42 11.56 -29.24
N LEU A 501 28.97 12.56 -28.46
CA LEU A 501 28.26 13.72 -28.97
C LEU A 501 29.10 14.50 -30.00
N ILE A 502 30.35 14.79 -29.69
CA ILE A 502 31.29 15.49 -30.58
C ILE A 502 31.48 14.71 -31.87
N HIS A 503 31.65 13.40 -31.80
CA HIS A 503 31.79 12.56 -32.99
C HIS A 503 30.57 12.67 -33.92
N GLN A 504 29.35 12.68 -33.36
CA GLN A 504 28.13 12.88 -34.14
C GLN A 504 28.10 14.24 -34.85
N TYR A 505 28.44 15.33 -34.16
CA TYR A 505 28.49 16.66 -34.78
C TYR A 505 29.59 16.77 -35.83
N GLN A 506 30.73 16.10 -35.63
CA GLN A 506 31.82 16.11 -36.59
C GLN A 506 31.47 15.38 -37.90
N LEU A 507 30.55 14.41 -37.86
CA LEU A 507 30.03 13.75 -39.08
C LEU A 507 29.03 14.61 -39.85
N ARG A 508 28.35 15.57 -39.19
CA ARG A 508 27.27 16.37 -39.78
C ARG A 508 27.64 17.81 -40.11
N SER A 509 28.75 18.31 -39.57
CA SER A 509 29.11 19.72 -39.66
C SER A 509 30.35 19.96 -40.52
N ASN A 510 30.53 21.21 -40.97
CA ASN A 510 31.68 21.64 -41.77
C ASN A 510 32.84 22.19 -40.91
N PHE A 511 32.83 21.94 -39.59
CA PHE A 511 33.87 22.39 -38.66
C PHE A 511 34.54 21.23 -37.94
N THR A 512 35.79 21.44 -37.55
CA THR A 512 36.54 20.49 -36.72
C THR A 512 36.41 20.86 -35.25
N VAL A 513 36.07 19.89 -34.41
CA VAL A 513 36.02 20.06 -32.95
C VAL A 513 37.28 19.49 -32.32
N TYR A 514 37.99 20.32 -31.56
CA TYR A 514 39.09 19.89 -30.69
C TYR A 514 38.58 19.83 -29.26
N PHE A 515 38.63 18.64 -28.66
CA PHE A 515 38.21 18.41 -27.28
C PHE A 515 39.38 17.99 -26.40
N SER A 516 39.54 18.66 -25.27
CA SER A 516 40.52 18.33 -24.23
C SER A 516 39.82 18.12 -22.89
N ASP A 517 40.05 16.96 -22.29
CA ASP A 517 39.57 16.54 -20.97
C ASP A 517 40.72 16.38 -19.96
N GLU A 518 41.84 17.08 -20.19
CA GLU A 518 43.05 16.95 -19.36
C GLU A 518 42.74 17.26 -17.88
N ARG A 519 42.92 16.24 -17.01
CA ARG A 519 42.74 16.27 -15.54
C ARG A 519 41.29 16.37 -15.05
N PHE A 520 40.30 15.92 -15.83
CA PHE A 520 38.93 15.81 -15.34
C PHE A 520 38.69 14.45 -14.65
N GLU A 521 38.69 14.43 -13.31
CA GLU A 521 38.41 13.23 -12.50
C GLU A 521 37.21 13.39 -11.55
N ALA A 522 36.58 14.56 -11.52
CA ALA A 522 35.47 14.86 -10.64
C ALA A 522 34.29 13.87 -10.74
N GLU A 523 33.90 13.31 -9.59
CA GLU A 523 32.61 12.64 -9.44
C GLU A 523 31.49 13.69 -9.34
N MET A 524 30.61 13.69 -10.33
CA MET A 524 29.47 14.60 -10.39
C MET A 524 28.16 13.85 -10.17
N ASP A 525 27.18 14.51 -9.56
CA ASP A 525 25.81 13.97 -9.56
C ASP A 525 25.22 13.97 -10.99
N GLN A 526 24.15 13.19 -11.18
CA GLN A 526 23.52 13.05 -12.49
C GLN A 526 22.99 14.38 -13.04
N GLU A 527 22.59 15.31 -12.16
CA GLU A 527 22.02 16.59 -12.56
C GLU A 527 23.08 17.48 -13.22
N HIS A 528 24.29 17.52 -12.64
CA HIS A 528 25.41 18.26 -13.21
C HIS A 528 25.92 17.63 -14.51
N ILE A 529 26.04 16.30 -14.56
CA ILE A 529 26.44 15.58 -15.77
C ILE A 529 25.49 15.93 -16.92
N LEU A 530 24.19 15.84 -16.68
CA LEU A 530 23.19 16.12 -17.69
C LEU A 530 23.19 17.60 -18.10
N ALA A 531 23.33 18.53 -17.15
CA ALA A 531 23.38 19.96 -17.45
C ALA A 531 24.58 20.30 -18.35
N ILE A 532 25.78 19.81 -18.04
CA ILE A 532 26.98 20.03 -18.86
C ILE A 532 26.78 19.44 -20.26
N PHE A 533 26.26 18.21 -20.34
CA PHE A 533 25.97 17.58 -21.63
C PHE A 533 25.02 18.44 -22.47
N ARG A 534 23.92 18.94 -21.88
CA ARG A 534 22.95 19.80 -22.56
C ARG A 534 23.54 21.14 -22.97
N ILE A 535 24.46 21.70 -22.19
CA ILE A 535 25.14 22.95 -22.51
C ILE A 535 26.06 22.75 -23.71
N VAL A 536 26.88 21.69 -23.72
CA VAL A 536 27.77 21.38 -24.87
C VAL A 536 26.94 21.09 -26.12
N GLN A 537 25.84 20.34 -26.01
CA GLN A 537 24.92 20.09 -27.12
C GLN A 537 24.36 21.39 -27.72
N GLU A 538 23.92 22.33 -26.88
CA GLU A 538 23.39 23.62 -27.33
C GLU A 538 24.49 24.47 -27.98
N LEU A 539 25.70 24.52 -27.40
CA LEU A 539 26.84 25.25 -27.96
C LEU A 539 27.25 24.72 -29.33
N LEU A 540 27.36 23.39 -29.50
CA LEU A 540 27.66 22.75 -30.79
C LEU A 540 26.54 22.98 -31.82
N THR A 541 25.28 22.97 -31.38
CA THR A 541 24.13 23.29 -32.24
C THR A 541 24.18 24.74 -32.72
N ASN A 542 24.51 25.67 -31.82
CA ASN A 542 24.68 27.08 -32.15
C ASN A 542 25.85 27.28 -33.13
N ALA A 543 26.96 26.56 -32.95
CA ALA A 543 28.06 26.58 -33.91
C ALA A 543 27.59 26.17 -35.31
N MET A 544 26.92 25.01 -35.39
CA MET A 544 26.44 24.45 -36.66
C MET A 544 25.40 25.32 -37.36
N LYS A 545 24.50 25.97 -36.62
CA LYS A 545 23.41 26.76 -37.21
C LYS A 545 23.76 28.23 -37.44
N HIS A 546 24.69 28.79 -36.65
CA HIS A 546 24.83 30.23 -36.54
C HIS A 546 26.27 30.75 -36.68
N SER A 547 27.32 29.98 -36.39
CA SER A 547 28.67 30.56 -36.30
C SER A 547 29.41 30.64 -37.64
N ASP A 548 29.11 29.78 -38.62
CA ASP A 548 29.94 29.57 -39.82
C ASP A 548 31.43 29.31 -39.48
N ALA A 549 31.70 28.77 -38.28
CA ALA A 549 33.04 28.48 -37.82
C ALA A 549 33.68 27.35 -38.62
N LYS A 550 35.02 27.32 -38.66
CA LYS A 550 35.81 26.19 -39.18
C LYS A 550 36.41 25.35 -38.05
N ILE A 551 36.62 25.97 -36.90
CA ILE A 551 37.30 25.39 -35.74
C ILE A 551 36.48 25.71 -34.50
N VAL A 552 36.14 24.66 -33.76
CA VAL A 552 35.56 24.72 -32.42
C VAL A 552 36.54 24.08 -31.45
N LYS A 553 36.76 24.71 -30.29
CA LYS A 553 37.57 24.16 -29.20
C LYS A 553 36.70 24.05 -27.96
N LEU A 554 36.75 22.89 -27.33
CA LEU A 554 36.08 22.57 -26.08
C LEU A 554 37.14 22.05 -25.10
N SER A 555 37.15 22.58 -23.88
CA SER A 555 37.92 21.97 -22.80
C SER A 555 37.08 21.82 -21.54
N LEU A 556 37.25 20.68 -20.87
CA LEU A 556 36.63 20.37 -19.60
C LEU A 556 37.73 20.09 -18.59
N SER A 557 37.77 20.86 -17.51
CA SER A 557 38.78 20.74 -16.46
C SER A 557 38.17 20.88 -15.08
N GLU A 558 38.89 20.39 -14.08
CA GLU A 558 38.59 20.57 -12.66
C GLU A 558 39.58 21.58 -12.06
N ASP A 559 39.07 22.58 -11.33
CA ASP A 559 39.86 23.66 -10.71
C ASP A 559 39.24 24.03 -9.36
N ASP A 560 39.98 23.91 -8.25
CA ASP A 560 39.60 24.32 -6.89
C ASP A 560 38.10 24.06 -6.52
N ASP A 561 37.68 22.79 -6.54
CA ASP A 561 36.30 22.32 -6.26
C ASP A 561 35.22 22.80 -7.26
N GLN A 562 35.63 23.23 -8.45
CA GLN A 562 34.75 23.62 -9.55
C GLN A 562 35.03 22.80 -10.80
N VAL A 563 33.98 22.49 -11.57
CA VAL A 563 34.13 22.09 -12.98
C VAL A 563 34.11 23.32 -13.84
N VAL A 564 35.10 23.46 -14.72
CA VAL A 564 35.20 24.54 -15.70
C VAL A 564 35.04 23.96 -17.11
N LEU A 565 34.02 24.44 -17.82
CA LEU A 565 33.79 24.20 -19.24
C LEU A 565 34.16 25.46 -20.02
N LEU A 566 35.14 25.33 -20.91
CA LEU A 566 35.53 26.37 -21.85
C LEU A 566 35.11 25.97 -23.26
N TYR A 567 34.41 26.88 -23.94
CA TYR A 567 34.05 26.75 -25.34
C TYR A 567 34.61 27.96 -26.11
N SER A 568 35.17 27.73 -27.29
CA SER A 568 35.51 28.81 -28.23
C SER A 568 35.35 28.37 -29.69
N ASP A 569 34.76 29.20 -30.53
CA ASP A 569 34.76 29.03 -31.99
C ASP A 569 35.30 30.25 -32.72
N ASN A 570 35.77 30.04 -33.96
CA ASN A 570 36.31 31.08 -34.83
C ASN A 570 35.29 31.60 -35.86
N GLY A 571 34.00 31.55 -35.51
CA GLY A 571 32.92 31.96 -36.40
C GLY A 571 32.77 33.47 -36.52
N LYS A 572 31.63 33.90 -37.07
CA LYS A 572 31.30 35.32 -37.32
C LYS A 572 31.03 36.14 -36.05
N GLY A 573 30.98 35.51 -34.87
CA GLY A 573 30.66 36.16 -33.60
C GLY A 573 29.28 36.84 -33.58
N MET A 574 29.00 37.61 -32.53
CA MET A 574 27.77 38.39 -32.41
C MET A 574 28.01 39.76 -31.77
N ASP A 575 27.17 40.75 -32.08
CA ASP A 575 27.17 42.04 -31.39
C ASP A 575 26.42 41.92 -30.07
N PHE A 576 27.17 41.71 -28.99
CA PHE A 576 26.63 41.58 -27.64
C PHE A 576 26.19 42.94 -27.04
N SER A 577 26.62 44.07 -27.63
CA SER A 577 26.39 45.42 -27.08
C SER A 577 25.01 45.99 -27.43
N PHE A 578 24.49 45.64 -28.61
CA PHE A 578 23.17 46.06 -29.10
C PHE A 578 22.03 45.10 -28.70
N GLN A 579 22.35 43.88 -28.28
CA GLN A 579 21.41 42.83 -27.89
C GLN A 579 21.51 42.53 -26.40
N ARG A 580 21.12 43.51 -25.57
CA ARG A 580 20.95 43.29 -24.12
C ARG A 580 19.80 42.34 -23.77
N ASP A 581 19.00 41.96 -24.77
CA ASP A 581 17.97 40.93 -24.67
C ASP A 581 18.56 39.55 -24.95
N LEU A 582 19.24 38.96 -23.97
CA LEU A 582 19.54 37.50 -23.97
C LEU A 582 18.27 36.65 -24.20
N PHE A 583 17.08 37.22 -23.93
CA PHE A 583 15.77 36.65 -24.21
C PHE A 583 15.41 36.48 -25.69
N SER A 584 16.08 37.16 -26.63
CA SER A 584 15.85 36.93 -28.06
C SER A 584 16.52 35.66 -28.59
N HIS A 585 17.46 35.08 -27.82
CA HIS A 585 18.20 33.87 -28.16
C HIS A 585 17.82 32.74 -27.20
N ILE A 586 16.79 31.98 -27.58
CA ILE A 586 16.23 30.85 -26.79
C ILE A 586 17.34 29.91 -26.29
N GLY A 587 18.36 29.64 -27.12
CA GLY A 587 19.49 28.77 -26.77
C GLY A 587 20.40 29.30 -25.65
N LEU A 588 20.81 30.58 -25.72
CA LEU A 588 21.70 31.19 -24.72
C LEU A 588 20.99 31.41 -23.38
N SER A 589 19.72 31.85 -23.41
CA SER A 589 18.91 31.96 -22.20
C SER A 589 18.74 30.59 -21.52
N GLY A 590 18.56 29.52 -22.30
CA GLY A 590 18.51 28.15 -21.78
C GLY A 590 19.81 27.69 -21.13
N ILE A 591 20.98 28.07 -21.68
CA ILE A 591 22.29 27.79 -21.06
C ILE A 591 22.41 28.54 -19.73
N GLU A 592 22.12 29.84 -19.70
CA GLU A 592 22.21 30.65 -18.49
C GLU A 592 21.30 30.13 -17.37
N GLN A 593 20.06 29.73 -17.70
CA GLN A 593 19.13 29.14 -16.74
C GLN A 593 19.67 27.84 -16.13
N ARG A 594 20.28 26.96 -16.93
CA ARG A 594 20.90 25.71 -16.45
C ARG A 594 22.09 25.98 -15.55
N VAL A 595 22.96 26.91 -15.96
CA VAL A 595 24.12 27.33 -15.16
C VAL A 595 23.67 27.86 -13.80
N ASN A 596 22.69 28.76 -13.80
CA ASN A 596 22.14 29.34 -12.58
C ASN A 596 21.42 28.30 -11.69
N GLY A 597 20.72 27.32 -12.28
CA GLY A 597 20.04 26.25 -11.56
C GLY A 597 20.96 25.35 -10.74
N LEU A 598 22.25 25.30 -11.11
CA LEU A 598 23.31 24.56 -10.43
C LEU A 598 24.28 25.47 -9.68
N ASN A 599 23.89 26.72 -9.37
CA ASN A 599 24.75 27.72 -8.72
C ASN A 599 26.08 27.99 -9.43
N GLY A 600 26.12 27.78 -10.75
CA GLY A 600 27.28 28.02 -11.58
C GLY A 600 27.42 29.48 -12.03
N SER A 601 28.53 29.78 -12.68
CA SER A 601 28.79 31.08 -13.30
C SER A 601 29.04 30.94 -14.80
N MET A 602 28.64 31.95 -15.58
CA MET A 602 28.85 31.98 -17.03
C MET A 602 29.38 33.36 -17.43
N LYS A 603 30.42 33.37 -18.26
CA LYS A 603 30.97 34.56 -18.91
C LYS A 603 31.04 34.33 -20.41
N ILE A 604 30.50 35.26 -21.18
CA ILE A 604 30.54 35.25 -22.65
C ILE A 604 31.47 36.35 -23.14
N GLU A 605 32.34 36.02 -24.08
CA GLU A 605 33.24 36.93 -24.79
C GLU A 605 33.02 36.73 -26.30
N THR A 606 32.49 37.73 -26.99
CA THR A 606 32.21 37.67 -28.43
C THR A 606 32.11 39.08 -29.02
N ALA A 607 32.54 39.21 -30.26
CA ALA A 607 32.36 40.42 -31.08
C ALA A 607 32.19 40.02 -32.55
N PRO A 608 31.56 40.87 -33.40
CA PRO A 608 31.43 40.60 -34.82
C PRO A 608 32.80 40.34 -35.47
N GLY A 609 32.98 39.17 -36.07
CA GLY A 609 34.21 38.71 -36.72
C GLY A 609 35.26 38.08 -35.79
N GLU A 610 35.07 38.10 -34.47
CA GLU A 610 36.03 37.58 -33.48
C GLU A 610 35.65 36.21 -32.89
N GLY A 611 34.59 35.58 -33.43
CA GLY A 611 34.09 34.30 -32.93
C GLY A 611 33.30 34.42 -31.63
N PHE A 612 33.10 33.28 -30.96
CA PHE A 612 32.33 33.20 -29.72
C PHE A 612 33.08 32.36 -28.69
N LYS A 613 33.20 32.89 -27.47
CA LYS A 613 33.84 32.21 -26.34
C LYS A 613 32.92 32.23 -25.11
N ALA A 614 32.76 31.07 -24.48
CA ALA A 614 32.00 30.93 -23.24
C ALA A 614 32.84 30.21 -22.18
N ILE A 615 32.87 30.78 -20.99
CA ILE A 615 33.51 30.21 -19.79
C ILE A 615 32.40 29.91 -18.80
N ILE A 616 32.23 28.65 -18.45
CA ILE A 616 31.17 28.18 -17.56
C ILE A 616 31.79 27.41 -16.40
N SER A 617 31.41 27.73 -15.16
CA SER A 617 31.89 27.05 -13.96
C SER A 617 30.74 26.51 -13.12
N PHE A 618 30.92 25.35 -12.48
CA PHE A 618 29.95 24.73 -11.56
C PHE A 618 30.62 24.31 -10.25
N PRO A 619 30.01 24.59 -9.09
CA PRO A 619 30.49 24.07 -7.82
C PRO A 619 30.22 22.57 -7.69
N ILE A 620 31.21 21.79 -7.24
CA ILE A 620 31.05 20.36 -6.96
C ILE A 620 30.94 20.16 -5.45
N ALA A 621 29.98 19.34 -4.99
CA ALA A 621 29.85 19.05 -3.57
C ALA A 621 30.95 18.10 -3.10
N VAL A 622 31.83 18.58 -2.22
CA VAL A 622 32.86 17.77 -1.55
C VAL A 622 32.22 16.57 -0.82
N LYS A 623 32.68 15.35 -1.11
CA LYS A 623 32.35 14.14 -0.34
C LYS A 623 32.69 14.39 1.14
N LYS A 624 31.69 14.47 2.01
CA LYS A 624 31.91 14.15 3.43
C LYS A 624 32.23 12.66 3.48
N GLU A 625 33.50 12.31 3.67
CA GLU A 625 33.87 10.97 4.10
C GLU A 625 33.03 10.61 5.33
N VAL A 626 32.11 9.68 5.14
CA VAL A 626 31.44 9.01 6.25
C VAL A 626 32.51 8.11 6.86
N GLN A 627 33.16 8.58 7.93
CA GLN A 627 34.01 7.74 8.75
C GLN A 627 33.16 6.56 9.25
N VAL A 628 33.59 5.36 8.84
CA VAL A 628 33.00 4.05 9.19
C VAL A 628 33.11 3.77 10.68
#